data_AF-A0A916GXQ8-F1
#
_entry.id   AF-A0A916GXQ8-F1
#
_cell.length_a   1.000
_cell.length_b   1.000
_cell.length_c   1.000
_cell.angle_alpha   90.00
_cell.angle_beta   90.00
_cell.angle_gamma   90.00
#
_symmetry.space_group_name_H-M   'P 1'
#
loop_
_entity.id
_entity.type
_entity.pdbx_description
1 polymer ?
#
loop_
_entity_poly.entity_id
_entity_poly.type
_entity_poly.pdbx_seq_one_letter_code
_entity_poly.pdbx_strand_id
1 'polypeptide(L)'
;MRPIPRLLSSASAVLASVALLAACTTTQPYPKEHAACYERVQQHAAQLMPVFAALGYRIEPDVRLDEERLNNRGFRAPDDVLGDAIPNGRIRLRPSRICNSQAIARAVLAHEMAHVALQHRGVRGTGVTLAWEKPPQQEIEADGLALKVLRQAGGHPGAVAYVACRLGSCAKPVVGGPSAIRSEPLQPRR
;
A
#
# COMPACT_ATOMS: atom_id res chain seq x y z
N MET A 1 59.72 -10.99 42.84
CA MET A 1 59.80 -9.51 42.86
C MET A 1 60.92 -9.04 41.94
N ARG A 2 60.59 -8.44 40.79
CA ARG A 2 61.38 -7.45 40.01
C ARG A 2 60.38 -6.62 39.16
N PRO A 3 60.64 -5.32 38.89
CA PRO A 3 59.63 -4.36 38.41
C PRO A 3 59.72 -4.00 36.91
N ILE A 4 58.56 -3.62 36.32
CA ILE A 4 58.23 -2.49 35.40
C ILE A 4 59.16 -2.23 34.18
N PRO A 5 58.63 -2.13 32.92
CA PRO A 5 58.13 -0.84 32.40
C PRO A 5 56.77 -0.84 31.70
N ARG A 6 56.03 0.24 31.97
CA ARG A 6 54.90 0.79 31.21
C ARG A 6 55.40 1.55 29.97
N LEU A 7 54.43 1.91 29.12
CA LEU A 7 54.46 2.85 27.98
C LEU A 7 54.74 2.09 26.66
N LEU A 8 53.93 2.21 25.62
CA LEU A 8 53.38 3.43 25.05
C LEU A 8 51.95 3.26 24.51
N SER A 9 51.19 4.31 24.75
CA SER A 9 49.90 4.63 24.16
C SER A 9 50.09 4.88 22.66
N SER A 10 49.52 4.03 21.82
CA SER A 10 49.32 4.35 20.40
C SER A 10 47.87 4.76 20.23
N ALA A 11 47.65 6.07 20.33
CA ALA A 11 46.44 6.73 19.86
C ALA A 11 46.39 6.58 18.33
N SER A 12 45.62 5.61 17.84
CA SER A 12 45.27 5.55 16.43
C SER A 12 44.26 6.64 16.15
N ALA A 13 44.73 7.62 15.37
CA ALA A 13 44.00 8.79 14.93
C ALA A 13 42.68 8.42 14.24
N VAL A 14 41.67 9.22 14.57
CA VAL A 14 40.38 9.32 13.92
C VAL A 14 40.59 9.61 12.43
N LEU A 15 40.28 8.66 11.57
CA LEU A 15 39.91 8.94 10.18
C LEU A 15 38.39 8.88 10.13
N ALA A 16 37.79 10.03 10.40
CA ALA A 16 36.40 10.31 10.05
C ALA A 16 36.32 10.31 8.52
N SER A 17 36.05 9.15 7.94
CA SER A 17 35.61 9.07 6.55
C SER A 17 34.23 9.70 6.47
N VAL A 18 34.20 11.00 6.15
CA VAL A 18 33.05 11.68 5.57
C VAL A 18 32.80 10.98 4.23
N ALA A 19 32.06 9.88 4.28
CA ALA A 19 31.49 9.28 3.08
C ALA A 19 30.50 10.30 2.53
N LEU A 20 30.94 10.95 1.45
CA LEU A 20 30.11 11.79 0.60
C LEU A 20 28.75 11.11 0.44
N LEU A 21 27.71 11.82 0.86
CA LEU A 21 26.33 11.58 0.46
C LEU A 21 26.30 11.64 -1.06
N ALA A 22 26.53 10.49 -1.71
CA ALA A 22 26.04 10.27 -3.04
C ALA A 22 24.54 10.49 -2.92
N ALA A 23 24.08 11.65 -3.40
CA ALA A 23 22.68 11.86 -3.68
C ALA A 23 22.31 10.75 -4.66
N CYS A 24 21.76 9.66 -4.14
CA CYS A 24 21.00 8.72 -4.92
C CYS A 24 19.89 9.56 -5.53
N THR A 25 20.12 10.06 -6.75
CA THR A 25 19.06 10.46 -7.65
C THR A 25 18.36 9.16 -8.03
N THR A 26 17.61 8.62 -7.08
CA THR A 26 16.54 7.69 -7.37
C THR A 26 15.64 8.43 -8.33
N THR A 27 15.74 8.09 -9.61
CA THR A 27 14.73 8.39 -10.62
C THR A 27 13.41 7.94 -10.00
N GLN A 28 12.66 8.88 -9.42
CA GLN A 28 11.36 8.59 -8.86
C GLN A 28 10.53 8.03 -10.02
N PRO A 29 10.01 6.80 -9.92
CA PRO A 29 9.28 6.18 -11.03
C PRO A 29 7.92 6.82 -11.29
N TYR A 30 7.59 7.91 -10.59
CA TYR A 30 6.32 8.62 -10.61
C TYR A 30 6.53 10.15 -10.57
N PRO A 31 5.54 10.94 -11.03
CA PRO A 31 5.57 12.40 -10.95
C PRO A 31 5.71 12.93 -9.51
N LYS A 32 6.36 14.09 -9.32
CA LYS A 32 6.67 14.65 -7.99
C LYS A 32 5.41 14.89 -7.16
N GLU A 33 4.31 15.25 -7.79
CA GLU A 33 3.00 15.46 -7.19
C GLU A 33 2.45 14.22 -6.48
N HIS A 34 2.90 13.02 -6.85
CA HIS A 34 2.47 11.76 -6.25
C HIS A 34 3.46 11.19 -5.23
N ALA A 35 4.60 11.86 -4.98
CA ALA A 35 5.64 11.35 -4.09
C ALA A 35 5.14 11.07 -2.67
N ALA A 36 4.43 12.03 -2.07
CA ALA A 36 3.86 11.86 -0.75
C ALA A 36 2.82 10.73 -0.70
N CYS A 37 2.08 10.50 -1.80
CA CYS A 37 1.12 9.41 -1.90
C CYS A 37 1.83 8.06 -1.98
N TYR A 38 2.87 7.95 -2.80
CA TYR A 38 3.66 6.73 -2.92
C TYR A 38 4.30 6.35 -1.59
N GLU A 39 4.90 7.31 -0.88
CA GLU A 39 5.50 7.06 0.44
C GLU A 39 4.46 6.53 1.45
N ARG A 40 3.25 7.12 1.47
CA ARG A 40 2.16 6.62 2.32
C ARG A 40 1.74 5.20 1.95
N VAL A 41 1.62 4.91 0.66
CA VAL A 41 1.28 3.56 0.17
C VAL A 41 2.36 2.56 0.56
N GLN A 42 3.64 2.92 0.45
CA GLN A 42 4.75 2.07 0.88
C GLN A 42 4.74 1.83 2.40
N GLN A 43 4.44 2.86 3.21
CA GLN A 43 4.23 2.70 4.64
C GLN A 43 3.07 1.76 4.96
N HIS A 44 1.95 1.87 4.23
CA HIS A 44 0.84 0.94 4.38
C HIS A 44 1.25 -0.50 4.03
N ALA A 45 1.98 -0.71 2.93
CA ALA A 45 2.50 -2.04 2.57
C ALA A 45 3.36 -2.61 3.69
N ALA A 46 4.35 -1.83 4.17
CA ALA A 46 5.25 -2.23 5.25
C ALA A 46 4.50 -2.62 6.55
N GLN A 47 3.36 -1.98 6.84
CA GLN A 47 2.53 -2.31 8.01
C GLN A 47 1.66 -3.56 7.79
N LEU A 48 1.20 -3.81 6.57
CA LEU A 48 0.34 -4.96 6.24
C LEU A 48 1.16 -6.25 6.08
N MET A 49 2.40 -6.14 5.57
CA MET A 49 3.30 -7.25 5.29
C MET A 49 3.51 -8.23 6.46
N PRO A 50 3.84 -7.78 7.69
CA PRO A 50 3.99 -8.69 8.83
C PRO A 50 2.71 -9.44 9.19
N VAL A 51 1.54 -8.84 8.92
CA VAL A 51 0.24 -9.46 9.22
C VAL A 51 -0.08 -10.55 8.20
N PHE A 52 0.21 -10.33 6.92
CA PHE A 52 0.15 -11.40 5.92
C PHE A 52 1.06 -12.58 6.32
N ALA A 53 2.29 -12.29 6.75
CA ALA A 53 3.22 -13.33 7.22
C ALA A 53 2.69 -14.08 8.44
N ALA A 54 2.10 -13.38 9.42
CA ALA A 54 1.48 -13.99 10.60
C ALA A 54 0.27 -14.88 10.25
N LEU A 55 -0.42 -14.59 9.15
CA LEU A 55 -1.50 -15.40 8.61
C LEU A 55 -1.02 -16.55 7.69
N GLY A 56 0.30 -16.73 7.55
CA GLY A 56 0.91 -17.82 6.77
C GLY A 56 1.20 -17.47 5.31
N TYR A 57 1.02 -16.22 4.89
CA TYR A 57 1.26 -15.78 3.52
C TYR A 57 2.61 -15.07 3.39
N ARG A 58 3.45 -15.55 2.47
CA ARG A 58 4.72 -14.90 2.10
C ARG A 58 4.54 -14.21 0.76
N ILE A 59 4.55 -12.88 0.78
CA ILE A 59 4.40 -12.05 -0.41
C ILE A 59 5.55 -11.04 -0.47
N GLU A 60 5.88 -10.60 -1.67
CA GLU A 60 6.87 -9.52 -1.93
C GLU A 60 6.24 -8.55 -2.93
N PRO A 61 5.35 -7.64 -2.49
CA PRO A 61 4.60 -6.79 -3.40
C PRO A 61 5.49 -5.72 -4.04
N ASP A 62 5.56 -5.69 -5.37
CA ASP A 62 6.13 -4.57 -6.15
C ASP A 62 5.03 -3.53 -6.38
N VAL A 63 4.87 -2.58 -5.45
CA VAL A 63 3.80 -1.57 -5.51
C VAL A 63 4.21 -0.38 -6.37
N ARG A 64 3.35 -0.01 -7.32
CA ARG A 64 3.53 1.13 -8.23
C ARG A 64 2.31 2.03 -8.28
N LEU A 65 2.57 3.32 -8.47
CA LEU A 65 1.57 4.31 -8.83
C LEU A 65 1.60 4.47 -10.35
N ASP A 66 0.57 3.97 -11.01
CA ASP A 66 0.44 4.03 -12.46
C ASP A 66 -0.73 4.95 -12.80
N GLU A 67 -0.46 6.02 -13.54
CA GLU A 67 -1.50 6.93 -14.05
C GLU A 67 -2.49 6.23 -14.98
N GLU A 68 -3.63 6.91 -15.21
CA GLU A 68 -4.55 6.57 -16.29
C GLU A 68 -3.82 6.58 -17.64
N ARG A 69 -4.31 5.77 -18.58
CA ARG A 69 -3.58 5.47 -19.82
C ARG A 69 -3.23 6.74 -20.60
N LEU A 70 -1.95 7.12 -20.56
CA LEU A 70 -1.34 8.11 -21.47
C LEU A 70 -0.41 7.36 -22.42
N ASN A 71 -0.64 7.51 -23.73
CA ASN A 71 0.21 6.92 -24.78
C ASN A 71 0.40 5.39 -24.68
N ASN A 72 -0.69 4.64 -24.46
CA ASN A 72 -0.69 3.17 -24.34
C ASN A 72 0.11 2.60 -23.15
N ARG A 73 0.52 3.43 -22.19
CA ARG A 73 1.14 3.03 -20.91
C ARG A 73 0.19 3.40 -19.77
N GLY A 74 0.13 2.59 -18.71
CA GLY A 74 -0.73 2.83 -17.55
C GLY A 74 -1.90 1.84 -17.41
N PHE A 75 -2.88 2.17 -16.57
CA PHE A 75 -4.03 1.31 -16.29
C PHE A 75 -4.86 1.02 -17.55
N ARG A 76 -5.07 -0.26 -17.87
CA ARG A 76 -5.93 -0.73 -18.98
C ARG A 76 -7.35 -1.09 -18.52
N ALA A 77 -7.57 -1.16 -17.20
CA ALA A 77 -8.82 -1.55 -16.57
C ALA A 77 -9.84 -0.39 -16.64
N PRO A 78 -11.17 -0.65 -16.55
CA PRO A 78 -12.19 0.38 -16.65
C PRO A 78 -12.01 1.51 -15.62
N ASP A 79 -12.64 2.66 -15.84
CA ASP A 79 -12.39 3.90 -15.08
C ASP A 79 -12.67 3.80 -13.57
N ASP A 80 -13.44 2.80 -13.18
CA ASP A 80 -13.83 2.50 -11.81
C ASP A 80 -12.88 1.54 -11.07
N VAL A 81 -11.83 1.05 -11.75
CA VAL A 81 -10.81 0.18 -11.14
C VAL A 81 -9.71 1.00 -10.47
N LEU A 82 -9.59 0.82 -9.14
CA LEU A 82 -8.69 1.60 -8.27
C LEU A 82 -7.27 1.01 -8.15
N GLY A 83 -7.15 -0.30 -8.33
CA GLY A 83 -5.92 -1.09 -8.18
C GLY A 83 -5.98 -2.35 -9.04
N ASP A 84 -4.83 -2.97 -9.29
CA ASP A 84 -4.76 -4.29 -9.94
C ASP A 84 -3.43 -4.99 -9.60
N ALA A 85 -3.52 -6.23 -9.11
CA ALA A 85 -2.42 -7.15 -8.94
C ALA A 85 -2.18 -7.97 -10.21
N ILE A 86 -1.04 -7.74 -10.87
CA ILE A 86 -0.64 -8.46 -12.08
C ILE A 86 0.34 -9.60 -11.75
N PRO A 87 0.61 -10.52 -12.71
CA PRO A 87 1.60 -11.58 -12.50
C PRO A 87 2.95 -11.06 -12.00
N ASN A 88 3.63 -11.89 -11.21
CA ASN A 88 4.89 -11.60 -10.49
C ASN A 88 4.76 -10.71 -9.25
N GLY A 89 3.56 -10.60 -8.67
CA GLY A 89 3.37 -9.87 -7.40
C GLY A 89 3.42 -8.36 -7.54
N ARG A 90 3.38 -7.83 -8.76
CA ARG A 90 3.33 -6.39 -9.00
C ARG A 90 1.91 -5.88 -8.77
N ILE A 91 1.80 -4.84 -7.95
CA ILE A 91 0.55 -4.15 -7.63
C ILE A 91 0.63 -2.78 -8.27
N ARG A 92 -0.37 -2.44 -9.07
CA ARG A 92 -0.53 -1.10 -9.64
C ARG A 92 -1.69 -0.43 -8.94
N LEU A 93 -1.57 0.86 -8.63
CA LEU A 93 -2.62 1.65 -8.00
C LEU A 93 -2.82 2.96 -8.77
N ARG A 94 -4.07 3.41 -8.89
CA ARG A 94 -4.44 4.62 -9.64
C ARG A 94 -4.38 5.87 -8.74
N PRO A 95 -3.37 6.76 -8.88
CA PRO A 95 -3.12 7.84 -7.93
C PRO A 95 -4.30 8.82 -7.79
N SER A 96 -4.93 9.18 -8.92
CA SER A 96 -6.07 10.11 -8.99
C SER A 96 -7.26 9.73 -8.09
N ARG A 97 -7.37 8.45 -7.71
CA ARG A 97 -8.48 7.94 -6.89
C ARG A 97 -8.08 7.60 -5.46
N ILE A 98 -6.84 7.16 -5.24
CA ILE A 98 -6.41 6.70 -3.92
C ILE A 98 -5.67 7.76 -3.10
N CYS A 99 -5.02 8.73 -3.75
CA CYS A 99 -4.09 9.63 -3.04
C CYS A 99 -4.76 10.60 -2.08
N ASN A 100 -6.07 10.88 -2.29
CA ASN A 100 -6.87 11.78 -1.47
C ASN A 100 -7.51 11.11 -0.25
N SER A 101 -7.37 9.79 -0.09
CA SER A 101 -7.97 9.06 1.03
C SER A 101 -7.08 7.93 1.52
N GLN A 102 -6.54 8.08 2.73
CA GLN A 102 -5.73 7.02 3.36
C GLN A 102 -6.53 5.73 3.56
N ALA A 103 -7.82 5.85 3.90
CA ALA A 103 -8.70 4.71 4.05
C ALA A 103 -8.83 3.91 2.75
N ILE A 104 -9.11 4.59 1.63
CA ILE A 104 -9.25 3.94 0.33
C ILE A 104 -7.91 3.38 -0.12
N ALA A 105 -6.81 4.15 -0.03
CA ALA A 105 -5.49 3.66 -0.41
C ALA A 105 -5.09 2.39 0.36
N ARG A 106 -5.30 2.36 1.68
CA ARG A 106 -4.99 1.19 2.50
C ARG A 106 -5.90 0.00 2.20
N ALA A 107 -7.20 0.24 1.97
CA ALA A 107 -8.15 -0.82 1.64
C ALA A 107 -7.82 -1.47 0.29
N VAL A 108 -7.63 -0.67 -0.76
CA VAL A 108 -7.27 -1.15 -2.09
C VAL A 108 -5.94 -1.89 -2.02
N LEU A 109 -4.91 -1.32 -1.39
CA LEU A 109 -3.62 -1.99 -1.26
C LEU A 109 -3.72 -3.35 -0.54
N ALA A 110 -4.46 -3.44 0.57
CA ALA A 110 -4.65 -4.70 1.28
C ALA A 110 -5.36 -5.76 0.41
N HIS A 111 -6.34 -5.33 -0.39
CA HIS A 111 -7.02 -6.19 -1.36
C HIS A 111 -6.08 -6.70 -2.45
N GLU A 112 -5.30 -5.82 -3.09
CA GLU A 112 -4.35 -6.24 -4.13
C GLU A 112 -3.24 -7.15 -3.56
N MET A 113 -2.75 -6.86 -2.34
CA MET A 113 -1.82 -7.75 -1.65
C MET A 113 -2.44 -9.13 -1.35
N ALA A 114 -3.75 -9.19 -1.09
CA ALA A 114 -4.45 -10.45 -0.91
C ALA A 114 -4.54 -11.26 -2.21
N HIS A 115 -4.74 -10.62 -3.37
CA HIS A 115 -4.62 -11.29 -4.66
C HIS A 115 -3.23 -11.90 -4.88
N VAL A 116 -2.17 -11.15 -4.54
CA VAL A 116 -0.79 -11.68 -4.59
C VAL A 116 -0.62 -12.87 -3.64
N ALA A 117 -1.13 -12.76 -2.41
CA ALA A 117 -1.02 -13.80 -1.38
C ALA A 117 -1.74 -15.10 -1.76
N LEU A 118 -2.92 -14.99 -2.35
CA LEU A 118 -3.74 -16.11 -2.80
C LEU A 118 -3.34 -16.61 -4.20
N GLN A 119 -2.31 -16.00 -4.80
CA GLN A 119 -1.85 -16.32 -6.15
C GLN A 119 -2.98 -16.24 -7.19
N HIS A 120 -3.92 -15.31 -6.98
CA HIS A 120 -4.91 -14.98 -7.99
C HIS A 120 -4.16 -14.40 -9.19
N ARG A 121 -4.05 -15.19 -10.26
CA ARG A 121 -3.41 -14.73 -11.50
C ARG A 121 -4.29 -13.62 -12.03
N GLY A 122 -3.73 -12.42 -12.23
CA GLY A 122 -4.46 -11.25 -12.76
C GLY A 122 -5.24 -11.58 -14.03
N VAL A 123 -6.49 -12.01 -13.85
CA VAL A 123 -7.47 -12.09 -14.92
C VAL A 123 -7.90 -10.65 -15.16
N ARG A 124 -8.13 -10.26 -16.42
CA ARG A 124 -8.63 -8.90 -16.70
C ARG A 124 -9.86 -8.62 -15.83
N GLY A 125 -9.76 -7.66 -14.90
CA GLY A 125 -10.84 -7.29 -14.00
C GLY A 125 -10.70 -7.72 -12.53
N THR A 126 -9.58 -8.30 -12.09
CA THR A 126 -9.31 -8.63 -10.67
C THR A 126 -9.03 -7.43 -9.77
N GLY A 127 -9.34 -6.22 -10.23
CA GLY A 127 -9.10 -4.99 -9.48
C GLY A 127 -10.35 -4.57 -8.74
N VAL A 128 -10.18 -3.81 -7.64
CA VAL A 128 -11.31 -3.19 -6.92
C VAL A 128 -12.16 -2.36 -7.89
N THR A 129 -13.29 -2.91 -8.30
CA THR A 129 -14.27 -2.30 -9.19
C THR A 129 -15.42 -1.76 -8.31
N LEU A 130 -15.84 -0.50 -8.50
CA LEU A 130 -16.94 0.10 -7.74
C LEU A 130 -18.33 -0.42 -8.17
N ALA A 131 -18.39 -1.46 -9.01
CA ALA A 131 -19.63 -2.02 -9.52
C ALA A 131 -20.34 -2.88 -8.46
N TRP A 132 -21.62 -2.61 -8.24
CA TRP A 132 -22.52 -3.30 -7.31
C TRP A 132 -22.95 -4.71 -7.76
N GLU A 133 -22.25 -5.29 -8.74
CA GLU A 133 -22.47 -6.65 -9.21
C GLU A 133 -21.75 -7.63 -8.29
N LYS A 134 -22.33 -8.81 -8.06
CA LYS A 134 -21.75 -9.84 -7.18
C LYS A 134 -20.33 -10.16 -7.65
N PRO A 135 -19.28 -9.94 -6.81
CA PRO A 135 -17.91 -10.15 -7.24
C PRO A 135 -17.65 -11.62 -7.61
N PRO A 136 -16.78 -11.92 -8.59
CA PRO A 136 -16.25 -13.25 -8.81
C PRO A 136 -15.69 -13.87 -7.51
N GLN A 137 -15.65 -15.20 -7.42
CA GLN A 137 -15.19 -15.90 -6.20
C GLN A 137 -13.80 -15.43 -5.70
N GLN A 138 -12.88 -15.14 -6.62
CA GLN A 138 -11.53 -14.64 -6.30
C GLN A 138 -11.55 -13.28 -5.60
N GLU A 139 -12.47 -12.38 -5.98
CA GLU A 139 -12.63 -11.08 -5.32
C GLU A 139 -13.14 -11.24 -3.89
N ILE A 140 -14.08 -12.16 -3.67
CA ILE A 140 -14.63 -12.47 -2.34
C ILE A 140 -13.52 -13.02 -1.42
N GLU A 141 -12.69 -13.92 -1.96
CA GLU A 141 -11.55 -14.48 -1.23
C GLU A 141 -10.50 -13.43 -0.89
N ALA A 142 -10.17 -12.56 -1.85
CA ALA A 142 -9.24 -11.45 -1.64
C ALA A 142 -9.78 -10.42 -0.63
N ASP A 143 -11.04 -10.01 -0.74
CA ASP A 143 -11.68 -9.13 0.25
C ASP A 143 -11.75 -9.79 1.64
N GLY A 144 -12.04 -11.08 1.70
CA GLY A 144 -12.05 -11.84 2.95
C GLY A 144 -10.69 -11.86 3.65
N LEU A 145 -9.61 -12.10 2.90
CA LEU A 145 -8.25 -12.05 3.43
C LEU A 145 -7.83 -10.62 3.78
N ALA A 146 -8.10 -9.65 2.92
CA ALA A 146 -7.81 -8.24 3.16
C ALA A 146 -8.50 -7.73 4.43
N LEU A 147 -9.76 -8.10 4.67
CA LEU A 147 -10.49 -7.72 5.88
C LEU A 147 -9.84 -8.30 7.14
N LYS A 148 -9.42 -9.57 7.11
CA LYS A 148 -8.69 -10.20 8.24
C LYS A 148 -7.39 -9.46 8.51
N VAL A 149 -6.60 -9.19 7.47
CA VAL A 149 -5.34 -8.45 7.57
C VAL A 149 -5.56 -7.06 8.14
N LEU A 150 -6.53 -6.30 7.62
CA LEU A 150 -6.80 -4.93 8.06
C LEU A 150 -7.23 -4.88 9.53
N ARG A 151 -8.06 -5.82 9.98
CA ARG A 151 -8.45 -5.93 11.39
C ARG A 151 -7.26 -6.26 12.30
N GLN A 152 -6.43 -7.22 11.91
CA GLN A 152 -5.29 -7.64 12.70
C GLN A 152 -4.13 -6.62 12.69
N ALA A 153 -3.99 -5.84 11.63
CA ALA A 153 -3.03 -4.74 11.55
C ALA A 153 -3.39 -3.52 12.43
N GLY A 154 -4.46 -3.59 13.23
CA GLY A 154 -5.00 -2.43 13.96
C GLY A 154 -5.44 -1.31 13.02
N GLY A 155 -5.91 -1.68 11.81
CA GLY A 155 -6.02 -0.80 10.67
C GLY A 155 -7.01 0.37 10.82
N HIS A 156 -6.88 1.33 9.91
CA HIS A 156 -7.76 2.49 9.78
C HIS A 156 -9.25 2.06 9.69
N PRO A 157 -10.15 2.54 10.59
CA PRO A 157 -11.54 2.09 10.64
C PRO A 157 -12.28 2.22 9.30
N GLY A 158 -12.02 3.31 8.57
CA GLY A 158 -12.57 3.52 7.22
C GLY A 158 -12.14 2.46 6.20
N ALA A 159 -10.92 1.91 6.30
CA ALA A 159 -10.45 0.86 5.40
C ALA A 159 -11.13 -0.48 5.69
N VAL A 160 -11.29 -0.81 6.98
CA VAL A 160 -12.03 -2.00 7.44
C VAL A 160 -13.49 -1.93 6.99
N ALA A 161 -14.14 -0.78 7.18
CA ALA A 161 -15.52 -0.55 6.75
C ALA A 161 -15.67 -0.66 5.23
N TYR A 162 -14.73 -0.11 4.47
CA TYR A 162 -14.74 -0.17 3.00
C TYR A 162 -14.73 -1.63 2.50
N VAL A 163 -13.80 -2.47 2.98
CA VAL A 163 -13.72 -3.88 2.56
C VAL A 163 -14.90 -4.69 3.09
N ALA A 164 -15.33 -4.47 4.33
CA ALA A 164 -16.51 -5.12 4.88
C ALA A 164 -17.78 -4.82 4.07
N CYS A 165 -17.91 -3.59 3.54
CA CYS A 165 -18.99 -3.22 2.65
C CYS A 165 -19.01 -4.04 1.36
N ARG A 166 -17.84 -4.27 0.74
CA ARG A 166 -17.74 -5.11 -0.47
C ARG A 166 -18.20 -6.54 -0.23
N LEU A 167 -17.97 -7.07 0.97
CA LEU A 167 -18.46 -8.37 1.42
C LEU A 167 -19.95 -8.36 1.83
N GLY A 168 -20.68 -7.27 1.60
CA GLY A 168 -22.11 -7.15 1.93
C GLY A 168 -22.40 -6.94 3.42
N SER A 169 -21.39 -6.64 4.23
CA SER A 169 -21.55 -6.43 5.69
C SER A 169 -21.92 -5.01 6.09
N CYS A 170 -22.30 -4.15 5.14
CA CYS A 170 -22.86 -2.84 5.45
C CYS A 170 -24.32 -2.74 5.01
N ALA A 171 -25.10 -1.97 5.77
CA ALA A 171 -26.43 -1.57 5.32
C ALA A 171 -26.27 -0.90 3.95
N LYS A 172 -27.01 -1.37 2.94
CA LYS A 172 -26.99 -0.80 1.58
C LYS A 172 -27.05 0.74 1.72
N PRO A 173 -26.12 1.51 1.14
CA PRO A 173 -26.38 2.92 0.98
C PRO A 173 -27.63 3.04 0.12
N VAL A 174 -28.64 3.72 0.65
CA VAL A 174 -29.85 4.05 -0.09
C VAL A 174 -29.41 4.76 -1.36
N VAL A 175 -29.74 4.17 -2.51
CA VAL A 175 -29.42 4.71 -3.84
C VAL A 175 -30.11 6.06 -3.97
N GLY A 176 -29.33 7.14 -3.83
CA GLY A 176 -29.83 8.51 -3.97
C GLY A 176 -29.00 9.53 -3.19
N GLY A 177 -27.84 9.93 -3.73
CA GLY A 177 -27.19 11.19 -3.37
C GLY A 177 -25.85 11.10 -2.62
N PRO A 178 -24.99 12.13 -2.73
CA PRO A 178 -23.63 12.11 -2.24
C PRO A 178 -23.59 12.45 -0.75
N SER A 179 -23.25 11.50 0.11
CA SER A 179 -22.57 11.72 1.41
C SER A 179 -22.74 10.53 2.35
N ALA A 180 -21.69 9.72 2.49
CA ALA A 180 -21.42 9.03 3.77
C ALA A 180 -19.96 8.53 3.83
N ILE A 181 -19.00 9.32 3.36
CA ILE A 181 -17.68 9.36 3.98
C ILE A 181 -17.57 10.80 4.47
N ARG A 182 -17.93 11.03 5.74
CA ARG A 182 -17.66 12.30 6.40
C ARG A 182 -16.17 12.57 6.25
N SER A 183 -15.84 13.58 5.46
CA SER A 183 -14.57 14.27 5.50
C SER A 183 -14.29 14.60 6.97
N GLU A 184 -13.16 14.12 7.52
CA GLU A 184 -12.63 14.74 8.73
C GLU A 184 -12.49 16.24 8.48
N PRO A 185 -12.94 17.12 9.40
CA PRO A 185 -12.71 18.53 9.24
C PRO A 185 -11.21 18.78 9.32
N LEU A 186 -10.65 19.41 8.26
CA LEU A 186 -9.32 20.01 8.30
C LEU A 186 -9.25 20.93 9.53
N GLN A 187 -8.51 20.53 10.55
CA GLN A 187 -8.21 21.46 11.64
C GLN A 187 -7.28 22.57 11.13
N PRO A 188 -7.58 23.85 11.39
CA PRO A 188 -6.66 24.92 11.08
C PRO A 188 -5.41 24.79 11.95
N ARG A 189 -4.23 24.77 11.32
CA ARG A 189 -2.95 24.93 12.03
C ARG A 189 -2.92 26.32 12.66
N ARG A 190 -2.60 26.37 13.94
CA ARG A 190 -2.17 27.60 14.63
C ARG A 190 -0.74 27.94 14.23
#